data_AF-A0A7X6X3M6-F1
#
_entry.id   AF-A0A7X6X3M6-F1
#
_cell.length_a   1.000
_cell.length_b   1.000
_cell.length_c   1.000
_cell.angle_alpha   90.00
_cell.angle_beta   90.00
_cell.angle_gamma   90.00
#
_symmetry.space_group_name_H-M   'P 1'
#
loop_
_entity.id
_entity.type
_entity.pdbx_description
1 polymer ?
#
loop_
_entity_poly.entity_id
_entity_poly.type
_entity_poly.pdbx_seq_one_letter_code
_entity_poly.pdbx_strand_id
1 'polypeptide(L)' 'MVRTVERVAILGLGLIGGSWGMALKRSRPEIQVVGVDVKEDIIRLGVETAAIDWGTVDLAEGVKEADLV' A
#
# COMPACT_ATOMS: atom_id res chain seq x y z
N MET A 1 0.37 13.60 -22.59
CA MET A 1 0.45 12.16 -22.28
C MET A 1 0.03 12.02 -20.82
N VAL A 2 -1.03 11.27 -20.53
CA VAL A 2 -1.47 11.05 -19.14
C VAL A 2 -0.58 9.96 -18.56
N ARG A 3 0.08 10.22 -17.43
CA ARG A 3 0.83 9.19 -16.70
C ARG A 3 -0.16 8.25 -16.01
N THR A 4 0.00 6.96 -16.24
CA THR A 4 -0.74 5.92 -15.52
C THR A 4 -0.10 5.75 -14.14
N VAL A 5 -0.93 5.53 -13.11
CA VAL A 5 -0.46 5.17 -11.76
C VAL A 5 -0.18 3.67 -11.76
N GLU A 6 1.06 3.28 -11.44
CA GLU A 6 1.51 1.89 -11.38
C GLU A 6 1.79 1.46 -9.93
N ARG A 7 2.28 2.38 -9.09
CA ARG A 7 2.58 2.11 -7.68
C ARG A 7 1.96 3.14 -6.74
N VAL A 8 1.30 2.64 -5.70
CA VAL A 8 0.69 3.42 -4.63
C VAL A 8 1.32 3.04 -3.30
N ALA A 9 1.78 4.03 -2.53
CA ALA A 9 2.15 3.82 -1.13
C ALA A 9 0.97 4.19 -0.22
N ILE A 10 0.78 3.46 0.88
CA ILE A 10 -0.21 3.78 1.92
C ILE A 10 0.53 3.94 3.24
N LEU A 11 0.49 5.16 3.79
CA LEU A 11 1.07 5.47 5.09
C LEU A 11 0.02 5.29 6.19
N GLY A 12 0.17 4.26 7.00
CA GLY A 12 -0.78 3.84 8.03
C GLY A 12 -1.80 2.85 7.49
N LEU A 13 -1.76 1.62 8.00
CA LEU A 13 -2.55 0.49 7.51
C LEU A 13 -3.68 0.10 8.47
N GLY A 14 -4.10 1.03 9.33
CA GLY A 14 -5.29 0.88 10.17
C GLY A 14 -6.59 0.78 9.36
N LEU A 15 -7.72 1.06 10.00
CA LEU A 15 -9.05 0.88 9.39
C LEU A 15 -9.19 1.52 8.00
N ILE A 16 -8.74 2.78 7.84
CA ILE A 16 -8.89 3.52 6.58
C ILE A 16 -7.88 3.05 5.53
N GLY A 17 -6.59 3.06 5.84
CA GLY A 17 -5.55 2.68 4.89
C GLY A 17 -5.68 1.25 4.40
N GLY A 18 -5.94 0.29 5.30
CA GLY A 18 -6.17 -1.10 4.94
C GLY A 18 -7.44 -1.28 4.08
N SER A 19 -8.55 -0.63 4.44
CA SER A 19 -9.80 -0.71 3.66
C SER A 19 -9.65 -0.13 2.27
N TRP A 20 -8.89 0.97 2.14
CA TRP A 20 -8.63 1.59 0.86
C TRP A 20 -7.69 0.74 0.00
N GLY A 21 -6.63 0.18 0.57
CA GLY A 21 -5.75 -0.77 -0.12
C GLY A 21 -6.52 -1.97 -0.67
N MET A 22 -7.39 -2.57 0.13
CA MET A 22 -8.27 -3.65 -0.35
C MET A 22 -9.21 -3.20 -1.47
N ALA A 23 -9.80 -2.01 -1.38
CA ALA A 23 -10.68 -1.46 -2.41
C ALA A 23 -9.92 -1.17 -3.72
N LEU A 24 -8.70 -0.67 -3.61
CA LEU A 24 -7.81 -0.41 -4.72
C LEU A 24 -7.43 -1.72 -5.41
N LYS A 25 -6.97 -2.73 -4.67
CA LYS A 25 -6.65 -4.06 -5.23
C LYS A 25 -7.85 -4.74 -5.90
N ARG A 26 -9.06 -4.56 -5.37
CA ARG A 26 -10.29 -5.07 -6.02
C ARG A 26 -10.62 -4.38 -7.34
N SER A 27 -10.41 -3.06 -7.43
CA SER A 27 -10.79 -2.25 -8.59
C SER A 27 -9.70 -2.16 -9.66
N ARG A 28 -8.43 -2.24 -9.24
CA ARG A 28 -7.21 -2.04 -10.04
C ARG A 28 -6.13 -3.03 -9.58
N PRO A 29 -6.32 -4.34 -9.79
CA PRO A 29 -5.41 -5.38 -9.27
C PRO A 29 -3.98 -5.27 -9.82
N GLU A 30 -3.79 -4.61 -10.96
CA GLU A 30 -2.48 -4.36 -11.57
C GLU A 30 -1.64 -3.31 -10.82
N ILE A 31 -2.26 -2.47 -9.99
CA ILE A 31 -1.53 -1.48 -9.20
C ILE A 31 -0.82 -2.19 -8.06
N GLN A 32 0.49 -1.93 -7.94
CA GLN A 32 1.26 -2.35 -6.80
C GLN A 32 0.95 -1.44 -5.61
N VAL A 33 0.57 -2.03 -4.48
CA VAL A 33 0.26 -1.30 -3.26
C VAL A 33 1.31 -1.63 -2.20
N VAL A 34 2.02 -0.60 -1.74
CA VAL A 34 3.07 -0.71 -0.72
C VAL A 34 2.58 -0.10 0.58
N GLY A 35 2.62 -0.87 1.67
CA GLY A 35 2.22 -0.38 2.98
C GLY A 35 3.39 0.11 3.81
N VAL A 36 3.18 1.21 4.53
CA VAL A 36 4.09 1.67 5.59
C VAL A 36 3.30 1.77 6.87
N ASP A 37 3.77 1.09 7.92
CA ASP A 37 3.22 1.24 9.26
C ASP A 37 4.34 1.11 10.28
N VAL A 38 4.15 1.69 11.47
CA VAL A 38 5.14 1.60 12.55
C VAL A 38 5.12 0.25 13.24
N LYS A 39 4.09 -0.57 13.00
CA LYS A 39 3.96 -1.91 13.59
C LYS A 39 4.00 -3.00 12.52
N GLU A 40 4.96 -3.91 12.65
CA GLU A 40 5.13 -5.03 11.71
C GLU A 40 3.95 -5.99 11.65
N ASP A 41 3.21 -6.17 12.75
CA ASP A 41 2.02 -7.02 12.80
C ASP A 41 0.89 -6.47 11.93
N ILE A 42 0.73 -5.15 11.89
CA ILE A 42 -0.20 -4.47 10.99
C ILE A 42 0.23 -4.63 9.52
N ILE A 43 1.53 -4.55 9.23
CA ILE A 43 2.05 -4.81 7.87
C ILE A 43 1.76 -6.25 7.45
N ARG A 44 2.06 -7.23 8.32
CA ARG A 44 1.75 -8.65 8.07
C ARG A 44 0.27 -8.86 7.80
N LEU A 45 -0.61 -8.29 8.63
CA LEU A 45 -2.05 -8.35 8.43
C LEU A 45 -2.48 -7.73 7.09
N GLY A 46 -1.87 -6.61 6.69
CA GLY A 46 -2.12 -5.97 5.41
C GLY A 46 -1.82 -6.89 4.22
N VAL A 47 -0.72 -7.63 4.28
CA VAL A 47 -0.36 -8.63 3.25
C VAL A 47 -1.34 -9.81 3.29
N GLU A 48 -1.62 -10.38 4.47
CA GLU A 48 -2.53 -11.52 4.65
C GLU A 48 -3.96 -11.23 4.15
N THR A 49 -4.42 -9.98 4.30
CA THR A 49 -5.74 -9.53 3.86
C THR A 49 -5.76 -9.00 2.42
N ALA A 50 -4.63 -9.05 1.71
CA ALA A 50 -4.44 -8.48 0.37
C ALA A 50 -4.79 -6.97 0.29
N ALA A 51 -4.62 -6.25 1.40
CA ALA A 51 -4.69 -4.78 1.42
C ALA A 51 -3.47 -4.15 0.75
N ILE A 52 -2.31 -4.80 0.85
CA ILE A 52 -1.03 -4.40 0.24
C ILE A 52 -0.33 -5.62 -0.36
N ASP A 53 0.60 -5.40 -1.29
CA ASP A 53 1.46 -6.44 -1.87
C ASP A 53 2.66 -6.74 -0.97
N TRP A 54 3.25 -5.70 -0.36
CA TRP A 54 4.29 -5.79 0.65
C TRP A 54 4.33 -4.49 1.48
N GLY A 55 5.07 -4.48 2.59
CA GLY A 55 5.27 -3.26 3.36
C GLY A 55 6.55 -3.24 4.18
N THR A 56 6.84 -2.07 4.75
CA THR A 56 8.06 -1.77 5.52
C THR A 56 7.75 -0.78 6.65
N VAL A 57 8.60 -0.74 7.68
CA VAL A 57 8.57 0.29 8.72
C VAL A 57 9.36 1.54 8.32
N ASP A 58 10.17 1.46 7.25
CA ASP A 58 10.95 2.57 6.72
C ASP A 58 10.12 3.39 5.73
N LEU A 59 9.83 4.64 6.11
CA LEU A 59 9.06 5.55 5.27
C LEU A 59 9.73 5.83 3.91
N ALA A 60 11.04 6.02 3.89
CA ALA A 60 11.77 6.35 2.67
C ALA A 60 11.78 5.16 1.69
N GLU A 61 11.89 3.94 2.20
CA GLU A 61 11.77 2.73 1.41
C GLU A 61 10.34 2.57 0.85
N GLY A 62 9.32 2.81 1.67
CA GLY A 62 7.92 2.62 1.29
C GLY A 62 7.43 3.56 0.19
N VAL A 63 7.79 4.85 0.27
CA VAL A 63 7.38 5.87 -0.74
C VAL A 63 8.25 5.87 -1.99
N LYS A 64 9.36 5.13 -1.98
CA LYS A 64 10.26 5.04 -3.13
C LYS A 64 9.48 4.58 -4.35
N GLU A 65 9.60 5.32 -5.47
CA GLU A 65 8.95 5.02 -6.75
C GLU A 65 7.41 5.04 -6.72
N ALA A 66 6.79 5.54 -5.65
CA ALA A 66 5.34 5.70 -5.61
C ALA A 66 4.89 6.83 -6.54
N ASP A 67 3.89 6.57 -7.39
CA ASP A 67 3.22 7.58 -8.20
C ASP A 67 2.19 8.37 -7.38
N LEU A 68 1.70 7.74 -6.31
CA LEU A 68 0.75 8.29 -5.34
C LEU A 68 1.08 7.76 -3.93
N VAL A 69 0.96 8.62 -2.93
CA VAL A 69 1.16 8.33 -1.50
C VAL A 69 -0.09 8.72 -0.74
#